data_AF-A0A068TQ58-F1
#
_entry.id   AF-A0A068TQ58-F1
#
_cell.length_a   1.000
_cell.length_b   1.000
_cell.length_c   1.000
_cell.angle_alpha   90.00
_cell.angle_beta   90.00
_cell.angle_gamma   90.00
#
_symmetry.space_group_name_H-M   'P 1'
#
loop_
_entity.id
_entity.type
_entity.pdbx_description
1 polymer ?
#
loop_
_entity_poly.entity_id
_entity_poly.type
_entity_poly.pdbx_seq_one_letter_code
_entity_poly.pdbx_strand_id
1 'polypeptide(L)' 'MQKQRAALAFLLLLFIVAVDLEVPISAQVNCEDACTTACVNPDPRLEARCNIKCQIRCGPDDARAKHNLGGN' A
#
# COMPACT_ATOMS: atom_id res chain seq x y z
N MET A 1 33.27 21.20 25.97
CA MET A 1 33.16 21.33 24.50
C MET A 1 33.00 19.98 23.77
N GLN A 2 33.88 18.99 23.97
CA GLN A 2 33.85 17.73 23.18
C GLN A 2 32.60 16.85 23.41
N LYS A 3 32.14 16.73 24.67
CA LYS A 3 30.90 16.00 25.03
C LYS A 3 29.64 16.64 24.42
N GLN A 4 29.60 17.98 24.33
CA GLN A 4 28.49 18.73 23.73
C GLN A 4 28.45 18.55 22.20
N ARG A 5 29.62 18.51 21.54
CA ARG A 5 29.73 18.20 20.11
C ARG A 5 29.32 16.76 19.80
N ALA A 6 29.69 15.81 20.66
CA ALA A 6 29.28 14.41 20.53
C ALA A 6 27.76 14.23 20.69
N ALA A 7 27.15 14.94 21.65
CA ALA A 7 25.70 14.91 21.84
C ALA A 7 24.95 15.49 20.63
N LEU A 8 25.42 16.59 20.06
CA LEU A 8 24.84 17.19 18.85
C LEU A 8 24.98 16.27 17.62
N ALA A 9 26.14 15.64 17.45
CA ALA A 9 26.37 14.70 16.35
C ALA A 9 25.44 13.48 16.44
N PHE A 10 25.22 12.96 17.65
CA PHE A 10 24.32 11.83 17.89
C PHE A 10 22.85 12.20 17.60
N LEU A 11 22.41 13.39 18.04
CA LEU A 11 21.07 13.90 17.74
C LEU A 11 20.83 14.08 16.24
N LEU A 12 21.84 14.60 15.52
CA LEU A 12 21.74 14.82 14.08
C LEU A 12 21.72 13.49 13.31
N LEU A 13 22.49 12.50 13.75
CA LEU A 13 22.45 11.13 13.22
C LEU A 13 21.05 10.50 13.39
N LEU A 14 20.46 10.63 14.58
CA LEU A 14 19.10 10.13 14.82
C LEU A 14 18.06 10.82 13.94
N PHE A 15 18.22 12.12 13.71
CA PHE A 15 17.32 12.88 12.84
C PHE A 15 17.43 12.42 11.38
N ILE A 16 18.63 12.17 10.87
CA ILE A 16 18.84 11.63 9.51
C ILE A 16 18.13 10.29 9.35
N VAL A 17 18.27 9.37 10.31
CA VAL A 17 17.62 8.04 10.27
C VAL A 17 16.08 8.16 10.32
N ALA A 18 15.54 9.20 10.95
CA ALA A 18 14.10 9.43 11.00
C ALA A 18 13.50 9.99 9.70
N VAL A 19 14.30 10.66 8.86
CA VAL A 19 13.81 11.26 7.60
C VAL A 19 13.49 10.20 6.55
N ASP A 20 14.18 9.05 6.58
CA ASP A 20 13.95 7.94 5.66
C ASP A 20 12.81 6.99 6.09
N LEU A 21 12.05 7.35 7.14
CA LEU A 21 10.85 6.60 7.49
C LEU A 21 9.68 7.00 6.58
N GLU A 22 9.85 6.74 5.28
CA GLU A 22 8.72 6.48 4.42
C GLU A 22 8.06 5.21 4.97
N VAL A 23 7.09 5.38 5.87
CA VAL A 23 6.11 4.33 6.13
C VAL A 23 5.40 4.19 4.78
N PRO A 24 5.59 3.11 4.00
CA PRO A 24 4.69 2.87 2.90
C PRO A 24 3.32 2.76 3.56
N ILE A 25 2.48 3.79 3.42
CA ILE A 25 1.06 3.76 3.81
C ILE A 25 0.39 2.88 2.78
N SER A 26 0.73 1.63 2.96
CA SER A 26 0.42 0.48 2.18
C SER A 26 0.44 -0.63 3.22
N ALA A 27 -0.27 -0.39 4.33
CA ALA A 27 -1.28 -1.36 4.74
C ALA A 27 -2.23 -1.52 3.55
N GLN A 28 -1.73 -2.12 2.46
CA GLN A 28 -2.50 -2.46 1.29
C GLN A 28 -3.30 -3.63 1.80
N VAL A 29 -4.51 -3.33 2.26
CA VAL A 29 -5.58 -4.21 1.83
C VAL A 29 -5.46 -4.20 0.31
N ASN A 30 -4.75 -5.18 -0.25
CA ASN A 30 -4.61 -5.28 -1.69
C ASN A 30 -6.04 -5.25 -2.22
N CYS A 31 -6.30 -4.48 -3.28
CA CYS A 31 -7.65 -4.40 -3.85
C CYS A 31 -8.26 -5.81 -3.99
N GLU A 32 -7.42 -6.79 -4.34
CA GLU A 32 -7.75 -8.20 -4.41
C GLU A 32 -8.19 -8.80 -3.06
N ASP A 33 -7.44 -8.58 -1.98
CA ASP A 33 -7.83 -9.03 -0.63
C ASP A 33 -9.14 -8.38 -0.16
N ALA A 34 -9.29 -7.05 -0.34
CA ALA A 34 -10.53 -6.35 -0.02
C ALA A 34 -11.72 -6.91 -0.80
N CYS A 35 -11.53 -7.21 -2.09
CA CYS A 35 -12.59 -7.69 -2.95
C CYS A 35 -12.97 -9.15 -2.63
N THR A 36 -11.98 -10.00 -2.40
CA THR A 36 -12.18 -11.45 -2.18
C THR A 36 -12.78 -11.77 -0.82
N THR A 37 -12.61 -10.90 0.20
CA THR A 37 -13.33 -11.06 1.48
C THR A 37 -14.85 -11.09 1.32
N ALA A 38 -15.39 -10.47 0.27
CA ALA A 38 -16.82 -10.48 -0.05
C ALA A 38 -17.25 -11.67 -0.93
N CYS A 39 -16.33 -12.55 -1.33
CA CYS A 39 -16.61 -13.65 -2.26
C CYS A 39 -16.97 -14.98 -1.58
N VAL A 40 -16.97 -15.05 -0.25
CA VAL A 40 -17.30 -16.28 0.49
C VAL A 40 -18.74 -16.72 0.19
N ASN A 41 -18.90 -17.88 -0.45
CA ASN A 41 -20.22 -18.38 -0.86
C ASN A 41 -20.27 -19.92 -0.86
N PRO A 42 -21.36 -20.56 -0.38
CA PRO A 42 -21.48 -22.02 -0.37
C PRO A 42 -21.49 -22.68 -1.76
N ASP A 43 -21.85 -21.94 -2.81
CA ASP A 43 -21.73 -22.42 -4.20
C ASP A 43 -20.34 -22.07 -4.75
N PRO A 44 -19.48 -23.08 -5.05
CA PRO A 44 -18.11 -22.86 -5.52
C PRO A 44 -18.05 -22.18 -6.89
N ARG A 45 -19.11 -22.30 -7.71
CA ARG A 45 -19.18 -21.66 -9.02
C ARG A 45 -19.39 -20.15 -8.89
N LEU A 46 -20.13 -19.71 -7.88
CA LEU A 46 -20.34 -18.30 -7.60
C LEU A 46 -19.11 -17.67 -6.94
N GLU A 47 -18.45 -18.39 -6.03
CA GLU A 47 -17.18 -17.97 -5.45
C GLU A 47 -16.12 -17.74 -6.55
N ALA A 48 -15.93 -18.71 -7.45
CA ALA A 48 -15.01 -18.59 -8.58
C ALA A 48 -15.33 -17.39 -9.49
N ARG A 49 -16.62 -17.14 -9.79
CA ARG A 49 -17.04 -15.96 -10.57
C ARG A 49 -16.74 -14.65 -9.85
N CYS A 50 -16.93 -14.61 -8.54
CA CYS A 50 -16.61 -13.43 -7.73
C CYS A 50 -15.10 -13.15 -7.77
N ASN A 51 -14.28 -14.20 -7.64
CA ASN A 51 -12.82 -14.08 -7.69
C ASN A 51 -12.32 -13.53 -9.05
N ILE A 52 -12.87 -14.01 -10.17
CA ILE A 52 -12.58 -13.48 -11.51
C ILE A 52 -12.93 -11.98 -11.62
N LYS A 53 -14.05 -11.54 -11.03
CA LYS A 53 -14.40 -10.12 -11.02
C LYS A 53 -13.41 -9.28 -10.22
N CYS A 54 -12.91 -9.80 -9.10
CA CYS A 54 -11.88 -9.14 -8.32
C CYS A 54 -10.58 -8.99 -9.11
N GLN A 55 -10.18 -10.00 -9.86
CA GLN A 55 -9.01 -9.92 -10.75
C GLN A 55 -9.16 -8.86 -11.85
N ILE A 56 -10.36 -8.70 -12.43
CA ILE A 56 -10.62 -7.65 -13.43
C ILE A 56 -10.56 -6.26 -12.79
N ARG A 57 -11.21 -6.10 -11.62
CA ARG A 57 -11.32 -4.81 -10.90
C ARG A 57 -10.02 -4.35 -10.24
N CYS A 58 -9.14 -5.29 -9.93
CA CYS A 58 -7.89 -5.03 -9.24
C CYS A 58 -6.67 -5.26 -10.14
N GLY A 59 -6.90 -5.75 -11.36
CA GLY A 59 -5.87 -5.99 -12.35
C GLY A 59 -5.26 -4.69 -12.89
N PRO A 60 -4.10 -4.80 -13.57
CA PRO A 60 -3.32 -3.65 -14.05
C PRO A 60 -4.07 -2.76 -15.06
N ASP A 61 -5.19 -3.23 -15.63
CA ASP A 61 -6.02 -2.46 -16.53
C ASP A 61 -6.73 -1.28 -15.83
N ASP A 62 -7.09 -1.42 -14.54
CA ASP A 62 -7.67 -0.31 -13.75
C ASP A 62 -6.60 0.71 -13.30
N ALA A 63 -5.34 0.29 -13.16
CA ALA A 63 -4.23 1.22 -12.96
C ALA A 63 -3.98 2.09 -14.20
N ARG A 64 -4.23 1.57 -15.41
CA ARG A 64 -4.17 2.32 -16.67
C ARG A 64 -5.35 3.29 -16.83
N ALA A 65 -6.52 2.96 -16.27
CA ALA A 65 -7.66 3.87 -16.20
C ALA A 65 -7.44 5.04 -15.21
N LYS A 66 -6.79 4.78 -14.07
CA LYS A 66 -6.51 5.82 -13.06
C LYS A 66 -5.33 6.74 -13.40
N HIS A 67 -4.33 6.27 -14.16
CA HIS A 67 -3.24 7.13 -14.65
C HIS A 67 -3.64 8.11 -15.77
N ASN A 68 -4.87 8.01 -16.30
CA ASN A 68 -5.46 8.96 -17.25
C ASN A 68 -6.44 9.96 -16.61
N LEU A 69 -6.60 9.95 -15.28
CA LEU A 69 -7.37 10.97 -14.56
C LEU A 69 -6.43 12.01 -13.92
N GLY A 70 -5.56 12.57 -14.78
CA GLY A 70 -5.11 13.93 -14.60
C GLY A 70 -6.17 14.88 -15.16
N GLY A 71 -6.74 15.73 -14.30
CA GLY A 71 -7.44 16.95 -14.71
C GLY A 71 -8.96 16.86 -14.83
N ASN A 72 -9.66 17.02 -13.70
CA ASN A 72 -10.49 18.21 -13.39
C ASN A 72 -10.80 18.23 -11.89
#